data_AF-A0A255YQE4-F1
#
_entry.id   AF-A0A255YQE4-F1
#
_cell.length_a   1.000
_cell.length_b   1.000
_cell.length_c   1.000
_cell.angle_alpha   90.00
_cell.angle_beta   90.00
_cell.angle_gamma   90.00
#
_symmetry.space_group_name_H-M   'P 1'
#
loop_
_entity.id
_entity.type
_entity.pdbx_description
1 polymer ?
#
loop_
_entity_poly.entity_id
_entity_poly.type
_entity_poly.pdbx_seq_one_letter_code
_entity_poly.pdbx_strand_id
1 'polypeptide(L)'
;MTDAPDTYLRIISSEIGEVVFPVRSARGIDVDVSPIDAGELRRTVNGTLKNLSNPLFRKVKISLAHSGGRVPTLVGLWRGMPVTVHMPDPVEQLPTPGTPTQAVLARQPVAGSVRGVTVDGVEISPSTSSTSAPWSVTFPEAVAYVTYRPIVQCLVASWSRSENDWGRSASWGVELEEV
;
A
#
# COMPACT_ATOMS: atom_id res chain seq x y z
N MET A 1 11.04 13.81 -23.26
CA MET A 1 11.51 12.83 -22.26
C MET A 1 10.77 13.18 -20.97
N THR A 2 9.64 12.52 -20.72
CA THR A 2 8.83 12.77 -19.52
C THR A 2 9.62 12.25 -18.34
N ASP A 3 10.10 13.16 -17.48
CA ASP A 3 10.86 12.76 -16.29
C ASP A 3 10.00 11.80 -15.46
N ALA A 4 10.58 10.67 -15.04
CA ALA A 4 9.88 9.75 -14.16
C ALA A 4 9.50 10.50 -12.87
N PRO A 5 8.29 10.28 -12.32
CA PRO A 5 7.89 10.97 -11.10
C PRO A 5 8.86 10.63 -9.96
N ASP A 6 9.21 11.63 -9.15
CA ASP A 6 10.17 11.47 -8.04
C ASP A 6 9.72 10.42 -7.00
N THR A 7 8.42 10.13 -6.95
CA THR A 7 7.84 9.00 -6.22
C THR A 7 6.53 8.55 -6.87
N TYR A 8 6.15 7.30 -6.60
CA TYR A 8 4.83 6.78 -6.92
C TYR A 8 3.86 6.82 -5.72
N LEU A 9 4.36 7.18 -4.53
CA LEU A 9 3.54 7.37 -3.34
C LEU A 9 2.63 8.58 -3.53
N ARG A 10 1.34 8.41 -3.23
CA ARG A 10 0.38 9.52 -3.16
C ARG A 10 -0.46 9.38 -1.91
N ILE A 11 -0.68 10.49 -1.21
CA ILE A 11 -1.61 10.58 -0.07
C ILE A 11 -2.63 11.63 -0.44
N ILE A 12 -3.90 11.23 -0.53
CA ILE A 12 -4.98 12.09 -0.99
C ILE A 12 -6.03 12.18 0.11
N SER A 13 -6.26 13.39 0.63
CA SER A 13 -7.38 13.68 1.53
C SER A 13 -8.52 14.34 0.77
N SER A 14 -9.75 13.99 1.11
CA SER A 14 -10.94 14.70 0.60
C SER A 14 -11.06 16.14 1.13
N GLU A 15 -10.40 16.45 2.24
CA GLU A 15 -10.53 17.75 2.92
C GLU A 15 -9.46 18.75 2.52
N ILE A 16 -8.19 18.30 2.45
CA ILE A 16 -7.04 19.18 2.15
C ILE A 16 -6.43 18.95 0.76
N GLY A 17 -6.93 17.95 0.01
CA GLY A 17 -6.38 17.55 -1.28
C GLY A 17 -5.18 16.60 -1.17
N GLU A 18 -4.34 16.59 -2.20
CA GLU A 18 -3.15 15.75 -2.27
C GLU A 18 -2.00 16.32 -1.45
N VAL A 19 -1.36 15.48 -0.63
CA VAL A 19 -0.12 15.81 0.06
C VAL A 19 0.98 15.97 -0.98
N VAL A 20 1.47 17.18 -1.15
CA VAL A 20 2.51 17.50 -2.11
C VAL A 20 3.87 17.21 -1.49
N PHE A 21 4.64 16.35 -2.16
CA PHE A 21 6.04 16.14 -1.84
C PHE A 21 6.89 17.16 -2.59
N PRO A 22 7.75 17.93 -1.90
CA PRO A 22 8.70 18.80 -2.57
C PRO A 22 9.64 18.01 -3.48
N VAL A 23 10.13 18.66 -4.53
CA VAL A 23 11.06 18.06 -5.51
C VAL A 23 12.21 17.34 -4.79
N ARG A 24 12.51 16.12 -5.22
CA ARG A 24 13.53 15.20 -4.66
C ARG A 24 13.37 14.82 -3.20
N SER A 25 12.28 15.18 -2.54
CA SER A 25 12.07 14.88 -1.11
C SER A 25 11.30 13.59 -0.84
N ALA A 26 10.90 12.90 -1.91
CA ALA A 26 10.21 11.61 -1.84
C ALA A 26 11.07 10.41 -2.24
N ARG A 27 12.38 10.63 -2.43
CA ARG A 27 13.34 9.55 -2.69
C ARG A 27 13.82 8.97 -1.36
N GLY A 28 13.83 7.65 -1.24
CA GLY A 28 14.21 6.98 0.01
C GLY A 28 13.21 7.24 1.14
N ILE A 29 11.92 7.27 0.81
CA ILE A 29 10.87 7.14 1.83
C ILE A 29 10.87 5.68 2.28
N ASP A 30 10.96 5.48 3.59
CA ASP A 30 10.76 4.19 4.22
C ASP A 30 9.25 3.94 4.35
N VAL A 31 8.79 2.83 3.79
CA VAL A 31 7.39 2.42 3.80
C VAL A 31 7.28 1.08 4.50
N ASP A 32 6.75 1.11 5.72
CA ASP A 32 6.50 -0.08 6.51
C ASP A 32 4.99 -0.39 6.51
N VAL A 33 4.64 -1.62 6.12
CA VAL A 33 3.26 -2.10 6.15
C VAL A 33 3.20 -3.33 7.05
N SER A 34 2.32 -3.31 8.04
CA SER A 34 2.13 -4.42 8.99
C SER A 34 0.65 -4.72 9.21
N PRO A 35 0.24 -5.99 9.40
CA PRO A 35 -1.13 -6.31 9.77
C PRO A 35 -1.50 -5.73 11.13
N ILE A 36 -2.72 -5.21 11.27
CA ILE A 36 -3.29 -4.84 12.57
C ILE A 36 -3.77 -6.12 13.25
N ASP A 37 -3.32 -6.33 14.49
CA ASP A 37 -3.76 -7.47 15.30
C ASP A 37 -5.18 -7.23 15.84
N ALA A 38 -6.16 -7.51 14.99
CA ALA A 38 -7.58 -7.43 15.31
C ALA A 38 -8.17 -8.85 15.36
N GLY A 39 -7.91 -9.57 16.45
CA GLY A 39 -8.46 -10.91 16.65
C GLY A 39 -7.88 -11.68 17.83
N GLU A 40 -8.20 -12.98 17.88
CA GLU A 40 -7.64 -13.90 18.88
C GLU A 40 -7.19 -15.19 18.18
N LEU A 41 -6.01 -15.69 18.58
CA LEU A 41 -5.53 -17.02 18.21
C LEU A 41 -5.89 -17.99 19.34
N ARG A 42 -6.69 -19.01 19.05
CA ARG A 42 -7.11 -20.03 20.02
C ARG A 42 -6.55 -21.39 19.64
N ARG A 43 -6.10 -22.14 20.64
CA ARG A 43 -5.73 -23.55 20.44
C ARG A 43 -6.96 -24.44 20.50
N THR A 44 -7.03 -25.40 19.60
CA THR A 44 -7.97 -26.52 19.70
C THR A 44 -7.53 -27.49 20.79
N VAL A 45 -8.41 -28.41 21.18
CA VAL A 45 -8.08 -29.51 22.09
C VAL A 45 -6.93 -30.40 21.58
N ASN A 46 -6.71 -30.42 20.26
CA ASN A 46 -5.62 -31.15 19.61
C ASN A 46 -4.33 -30.31 19.47
N GLY A 47 -4.25 -29.13 20.11
CA GLY A 47 -3.08 -28.27 20.10
C GLY A 47 -2.87 -27.44 18.83
N THR A 48 -3.76 -27.54 17.83
CA THR A 48 -3.69 -26.74 16.60
C THR A 48 -4.11 -25.30 16.89
N LEU A 49 -3.30 -24.33 16.47
CA LEU A 49 -3.66 -22.92 16.58
C LEU A 49 -4.61 -22.53 15.45
N LYS A 50 -5.75 -21.92 15.80
CA LYS A 50 -6.71 -21.38 14.84
C LYS A 50 -6.88 -19.88 15.05
N ASN A 51 -6.89 -19.15 13.95
CA ASN A 51 -7.22 -17.73 13.94
C ASN A 51 -8.75 -17.57 13.93
N LEU A 52 -9.28 -16.88 14.94
CA LEU A 52 -10.70 -16.58 15.07
C LEU A 52 -11.09 -15.21 14.51
N SER A 53 -10.13 -14.45 13.96
CA SER A 53 -10.40 -13.17 13.34
C SER A 53 -11.22 -13.33 12.05
N ASN A 54 -12.14 -12.39 11.83
CA ASN A 54 -12.90 -12.34 10.58
C ASN A 54 -11.94 -11.91 9.45
N PRO A 55 -11.80 -12.69 8.37
CA PRO A 55 -10.94 -12.32 7.24
C PRO A 55 -11.25 -10.94 6.64
N LEU A 56 -12.51 -10.47 6.73
CA LEU A 56 -12.93 -9.16 6.24
C LEU A 56 -12.37 -7.98 7.06
N PHE A 57 -11.96 -8.22 8.31
CA PHE A 57 -11.39 -7.20 9.20
C PHE A 57 -9.86 -7.25 9.28
N ARG A 58 -9.21 -7.90 8.31
CA ARG A 58 -7.74 -7.93 8.21
C ARG A 58 -7.24 -6.62 7.59
N LYS A 59 -7.05 -5.63 8.45
CA LYS A 59 -6.58 -4.30 8.11
C LYS A 59 -5.07 -4.16 8.31
N VAL A 60 -4.44 -3.21 7.63
CA VAL A 60 -3.01 -2.91 7.79
C VAL A 60 -2.77 -1.55 8.42
N LYS A 61 -1.66 -1.47 9.16
CA LYS A 61 -1.03 -0.24 9.60
C LYS A 61 0.08 0.10 8.61
N ILE A 62 0.19 1.38 8.27
CA ILE A 62 1.18 1.91 7.33
C ILE A 62 1.98 3.01 8.04
N SER A 63 3.29 2.84 8.09
CA SER A 63 4.24 3.86 8.55
C SER A 63 5.02 4.37 7.35
N LEU A 64 5.04 5.68 7.19
CA LEU A 64 5.80 6.37 6.15
C LEU A 64 6.79 7.28 6.85
N ALA A 65 8.08 7.10 6.60
CA ALA A 65 9.12 7.90 7.22
C ALA A 65 10.17 8.36 6.21
N HIS A 66 10.81 9.47 6.50
CA HIS A 66 11.95 9.92 5.73
C HIS A 66 12.88 10.80 6.56
N SER A 67 14.19 10.65 6.33
CA SER A 67 15.23 11.49 6.92
C SER A 67 16.07 12.16 5.84
N GLY A 68 16.24 13.49 5.92
CA GLY A 68 17.20 14.23 5.09
C GLY A 68 16.59 15.01 3.92
N GLY A 69 15.28 14.91 3.68
CA GLY A 69 14.56 15.66 2.64
C GLY A 69 13.79 16.86 3.18
N ARG A 70 13.12 17.62 2.30
CA ARG A 70 12.15 18.64 2.72
C ARG A 70 10.86 17.96 3.18
N VAL A 71 10.19 18.60 4.13
CA VAL A 71 8.94 18.08 4.70
C VAL A 71 7.79 18.28 3.71
N PRO A 72 6.95 17.27 3.48
CA PRO A 72 5.76 17.41 2.66
C PRO A 72 4.72 18.33 3.30
N THR A 73 3.65 18.63 2.56
CA THR A 73 2.53 19.44 3.05
C THR A 73 1.66 18.65 4.04
N LEU A 74 2.24 18.26 5.19
CA LEU A 74 1.56 17.53 6.26
C LEU A 74 0.68 18.43 7.12
N VAL A 75 0.94 19.75 7.11
CA VAL A 75 0.15 20.72 7.85
C VAL A 75 -1.30 20.68 7.36
N GLY A 76 -2.22 20.37 8.27
CA GLY A 76 -3.64 20.19 7.96
C GLY A 76 -4.10 18.73 7.99
N LEU A 77 -3.18 17.76 8.00
CA LEU A 77 -3.53 16.38 8.36
C LEU A 77 -3.69 16.29 9.88
N TRP A 78 -4.82 15.78 10.31
CA TRP A 78 -5.13 15.55 11.72
C TRP A 78 -5.51 14.11 11.97
N ARG A 79 -5.28 13.66 13.21
CA ARG A 79 -5.68 12.32 13.62
C ARG A 79 -7.17 12.09 13.36
N GLY A 80 -7.50 10.94 12.78
CA GLY A 80 -8.86 10.57 12.42
C GLY A 80 -9.33 11.10 11.06
N MET A 81 -8.50 11.87 10.33
CA MET A 81 -8.86 12.30 8.98
C MET A 81 -8.75 11.16 7.97
N PRO A 82 -9.74 11.00 7.07
CA PRO A 82 -9.69 10.02 6.00
C PRO A 82 -8.69 10.43 4.91
N VAL A 83 -7.87 9.47 4.51
CA VAL A 83 -6.90 9.60 3.42
C VAL A 83 -6.90 8.35 2.56
N THR A 84 -6.72 8.54 1.25
CA THR A 84 -6.48 7.46 0.30
C THR A 84 -4.99 7.44 -0.03
N VAL A 85 -4.36 6.30 0.18
CA VAL A 85 -2.92 6.12 -0.04
C VAL A 85 -2.71 5.22 -1.24
N HIS A 86 -1.94 5.69 -2.21
CA HIS A 86 -1.44 4.86 -3.30
C HIS A 86 -0.06 4.39 -2.91
N MET A 87 0.11 3.08 -2.69
CA MET A 87 1.41 2.54 -2.32
C MET A 87 2.44 2.74 -3.44
N PRO A 88 3.69 3.11 -3.12
CA PRO A 88 4.74 3.26 -4.12
C PRO A 88 5.22 1.91 -4.64
N ASP A 89 5.32 0.91 -3.76
CA ASP A 89 5.87 -0.41 -4.06
C ASP A 89 4.77 -1.43 -4.38
N PRO A 90 5.03 -2.35 -5.32
CA PRO A 90 4.11 -3.42 -5.63
C PRO A 90 4.09 -4.46 -4.50
N VAL A 91 2.91 -4.99 -4.22
CA VAL A 91 2.73 -6.18 -3.40
C VAL A 91 2.56 -7.40 -4.29
N GLU A 92 2.99 -8.54 -3.79
CA GLU A 92 2.86 -9.83 -4.47
C GLU A 92 1.69 -10.62 -3.88
N GLN A 93 0.92 -11.26 -4.75
CA GLN A 93 -0.21 -12.10 -4.37
C GLN A 93 -0.26 -13.35 -5.24
N LEU A 94 -0.63 -14.48 -4.64
CA LEU A 94 -0.93 -15.68 -5.41
C LEU A 94 -2.19 -15.50 -6.28
N PRO A 95 -2.25 -16.19 -7.44
CA PRO A 95 -3.47 -16.28 -8.23
C PRO A 95 -4.57 -17.05 -7.49
N THR A 96 -5.78 -17.01 -8.04
CA THR A 96 -6.93 -17.76 -7.52
C THR A 96 -6.58 -19.26 -7.47
N PRO A 97 -6.77 -19.93 -6.31
CA PRO A 97 -6.46 -21.34 -6.18
C PRO A 97 -7.17 -22.19 -7.25
N GLY A 98 -6.41 -23.04 -7.95
CA GLY A 98 -6.92 -23.89 -9.03
C GLY A 98 -7.06 -23.20 -10.39
N THR A 99 -6.94 -21.87 -10.47
CA THR A 99 -7.08 -21.10 -11.71
C THR A 99 -5.91 -20.12 -11.86
N PRO A 100 -4.72 -20.60 -12.28
CA PRO A 100 -3.49 -19.78 -12.29
C PRO A 100 -3.48 -18.68 -13.35
N THR A 101 -4.52 -18.56 -14.17
CA THR A 101 -4.70 -17.46 -15.14
C THR A 101 -5.56 -16.32 -14.57
N GLN A 102 -6.12 -16.48 -13.36
CA GLN A 102 -7.02 -15.51 -12.75
C GLN A 102 -6.55 -15.14 -11.35
N ALA A 103 -6.83 -13.90 -10.94
CA ALA A 103 -6.65 -13.48 -9.55
C ALA A 103 -7.76 -12.52 -9.15
N VAL A 104 -8.21 -12.64 -7.89
CA VAL A 104 -9.00 -11.60 -7.22
C VAL A 104 -8.05 -10.88 -6.27
N LEU A 105 -7.72 -9.63 -6.58
CA LEU A 105 -6.78 -8.84 -5.79
C LEU A 105 -7.39 -8.48 -4.44
N ALA A 106 -6.58 -8.49 -3.38
CA ALA A 106 -7.05 -8.20 -2.02
C ALA A 106 -7.43 -6.73 -1.82
N ARG A 107 -6.90 -5.82 -2.66
CA ARG A 107 -7.11 -4.38 -2.61
C ARG A 107 -7.22 -3.81 -4.01
N GLN A 108 -7.83 -2.63 -4.12
CA GLN A 108 -7.91 -1.91 -5.38
C GLN A 108 -6.51 -1.64 -5.94
N PRO A 109 -6.21 -2.00 -7.19
CA PRO A 109 -4.92 -1.69 -7.80
C PRO A 109 -4.87 -0.24 -8.30
N VAL A 110 -3.70 0.38 -8.21
CA VAL A 110 -3.39 1.60 -8.97
C VAL A 110 -3.46 1.26 -10.46
N ALA A 111 -4.14 2.11 -11.24
CA ALA A 111 -4.31 1.90 -12.67
C ALA A 111 -2.95 1.66 -13.36
N GLY A 112 -2.88 0.63 -14.19
CA GLY A 112 -1.66 0.25 -14.93
C GLY A 112 -0.57 -0.44 -14.10
N SER A 113 -0.75 -0.66 -12.79
CA SER A 113 0.26 -1.30 -11.93
C SER A 113 0.24 -2.83 -11.92
N VAL A 114 -0.84 -3.46 -12.37
CA VAL A 114 -1.00 -4.91 -12.30
C VAL A 114 -0.10 -5.62 -13.32
N ARG A 115 0.71 -6.58 -12.87
CA ARG A 115 1.49 -7.50 -13.70
C ARG A 115 1.35 -8.92 -13.15
N GLY A 116 1.36 -9.91 -14.03
CA GLY A 116 1.48 -11.31 -13.69
C GLY A 116 2.90 -11.76 -13.96
N VAL A 117 3.47 -12.62 -13.11
CA VAL A 117 4.79 -13.20 -13.33
C VAL A 117 4.61 -14.69 -13.53
N THR A 118 5.08 -15.22 -14.66
CA THR A 118 5.02 -16.66 -14.94
C THR A 118 6.00 -17.44 -14.06
N VAL A 119 5.91 -18.78 -14.07
CA VAL A 119 6.86 -19.65 -13.35
C VAL A 119 8.31 -19.44 -13.81
N ASP A 120 8.50 -19.00 -15.06
CA ASP A 120 9.80 -18.70 -15.66
C ASP A 120 10.29 -17.28 -15.34
N GLY A 121 9.55 -16.52 -14.53
CA GLY A 121 9.90 -15.15 -14.16
C GLY A 121 9.57 -14.10 -15.22
N VAL A 122 8.77 -14.45 -16.25
CA VAL A 122 8.39 -13.49 -17.30
C VAL A 122 7.20 -12.66 -16.85
N GLU A 123 7.33 -11.34 -16.93
CA GLU A 123 6.22 -10.42 -16.66
C GLU A 123 5.25 -10.36 -17.85
N ILE A 124 3.97 -10.54 -17.56
CA ILE A 124 2.86 -10.43 -18.51
C ILE A 124 1.80 -9.44 -18.01
N SER A 125 1.20 -8.71 -18.94
CA SER A 125 0.09 -7.82 -18.63
C SER A 125 -1.24 -8.57 -18.59
N PRO A 126 -2.21 -8.16 -17.75
CA PRO A 126 -3.53 -8.77 -17.74
C PRO A 126 -4.25 -8.52 -19.07
N SER A 127 -5.00 -9.51 -19.55
CA SER A 127 -5.90 -9.39 -20.69
C SER A 127 -7.18 -8.65 -20.34
N THR A 128 -7.66 -8.79 -19.10
CA THR A 128 -8.79 -8.04 -18.56
C THR A 128 -8.54 -7.66 -17.09
N SER A 129 -9.05 -6.49 -16.69
CA SER A 129 -9.04 -6.03 -15.30
C SER A 129 -10.34 -5.31 -14.99
N SER A 130 -10.96 -5.61 -13.86
CA SER A 130 -12.18 -4.93 -13.40
C SER A 130 -11.85 -3.54 -12.85
N THR A 131 -12.76 -2.59 -13.03
CA THR A 131 -12.65 -1.23 -12.47
C THR A 131 -13.34 -1.06 -11.11
N SER A 132 -14.09 -2.07 -10.65
CA SER A 132 -14.80 -2.09 -9.37
C SER A 132 -14.58 -3.41 -8.63
N ALA A 133 -14.91 -3.43 -7.33
CA ALA A 133 -14.83 -4.64 -6.52
C ALA A 133 -15.88 -5.68 -6.98
N PRO A 134 -15.58 -6.99 -6.98
CA PRO A 134 -14.28 -7.59 -6.62
C PRO A 134 -13.22 -7.36 -7.70
N TRP A 135 -12.02 -6.92 -7.29
CA TRP A 135 -10.93 -6.51 -8.18
C TRP A 135 -10.29 -7.70 -8.92
N SER A 136 -10.96 -8.18 -9.94
CA SER A 136 -10.63 -9.41 -10.67
C SER A 136 -9.78 -9.09 -11.89
N VAL A 137 -8.75 -9.90 -12.11
CA VAL A 137 -7.85 -9.82 -13.26
C VAL A 137 -7.71 -11.19 -13.93
N THR A 138 -7.61 -11.18 -15.26
CA THR A 138 -7.32 -12.37 -16.05
C THR A 138 -6.05 -12.14 -16.85
N PHE A 139 -5.22 -13.17 -16.95
CA PHE A 139 -3.97 -13.20 -17.71
C PHE A 139 -4.11 -14.11 -18.93
N PRO A 140 -3.35 -13.85 -20.00
CA PRO A 140 -3.35 -14.71 -21.19
C PRO A 140 -2.78 -16.11 -20.91
N GLU A 141 -1.93 -16.24 -19.89
CA GLU A 141 -1.23 -17.48 -19.52
C GLU A 141 -1.18 -17.65 -18.00
N ALA A 142 -0.76 -18.82 -17.54
CA ALA A 142 -0.65 -19.13 -16.12
C ALA A 142 0.46 -18.31 -15.45
N VAL A 143 0.14 -17.70 -14.32
CA VAL A 143 1.09 -16.92 -13.50
C VAL A 143 1.42 -17.66 -12.21
N ALA A 144 2.65 -17.53 -11.74
CA ALA A 144 3.08 -17.97 -10.43
C ALA A 144 2.59 -17.02 -9.33
N TYR A 145 2.68 -15.71 -9.59
CA TYR A 145 2.17 -14.66 -8.70
C TYR A 145 1.79 -13.41 -9.51
N VAL A 146 1.03 -12.53 -8.86
CA VAL A 146 0.56 -11.26 -9.39
C VAL A 146 1.16 -10.14 -8.56
N THR A 147 1.73 -9.14 -9.22
CA THR A 147 2.27 -7.93 -8.58
C THR A 147 1.39 -6.75 -8.90
N TYR A 148 1.07 -5.91 -7.92
CA TYR A 148 0.33 -4.66 -8.16
C TYR A 148 0.56 -3.66 -7.03
N ARG A 149 0.33 -2.38 -7.28
CA ARG A 149 0.39 -1.37 -6.21
C ARG A 149 -1.00 -1.16 -5.63
N PRO A 150 -1.23 -1.44 -4.34
CA PRO A 150 -2.55 -1.27 -3.75
C PRO A 150 -2.87 0.20 -3.45
N ILE A 151 -4.15 0.53 -3.58
CA ILE A 151 -4.78 1.72 -3.04
C ILE A 151 -5.41 1.32 -1.71
N VAL A 152 -5.09 2.05 -0.65
CA VAL A 152 -5.52 1.75 0.71
C VAL A 152 -6.25 2.97 1.27
N GLN A 153 -7.48 2.78 1.74
CA GLN A 153 -8.22 3.81 2.46
C GLN A 153 -7.82 3.74 3.94
N CYS A 154 -7.34 4.85 4.49
CA CYS A 154 -6.83 4.91 5.85
C CYS A 154 -7.39 6.10 6.62
N LEU A 155 -7.27 6.04 7.94
CA LEU A 155 -7.29 7.20 8.82
C LEU A 155 -5.87 7.58 9.22
N VAL A 156 -5.63 8.88 9.39
CA VAL A 156 -4.39 9.36 10.00
C VAL A 156 -4.37 8.97 11.48
N ALA A 157 -3.38 8.20 11.91
CA ALA A 157 -3.19 7.88 13.32
C ALA A 157 -2.36 8.97 14.02
N SER A 158 -1.25 9.38 13.40
CA SER A 158 -0.40 10.48 13.86
C SER A 158 0.57 10.91 12.76
N TRP A 159 1.18 12.08 12.90
CA TRP A 159 2.36 12.45 12.13
C TRP A 159 3.32 13.25 13.00
N SER A 160 4.58 13.29 12.58
CA SER A 160 5.61 14.07 13.23
C SER A 160 6.51 14.73 12.19
N ARG A 161 7.12 15.84 12.61
CA ARG A 161 8.13 16.58 11.86
C ARG A 161 9.21 17.00 12.84
N SER A 162 10.46 16.85 12.44
CA SER A 162 11.61 17.34 13.20
C SER A 162 12.60 18.04 12.27
N GLU A 163 13.18 19.13 12.74
CA GLU A 163 14.14 19.94 12.01
C GLU A 163 15.36 20.22 12.87
N ASN A 164 16.53 20.03 12.26
CA ASN A 164 17.79 20.53 12.77
C ASN A 164 18.17 21.76 11.95
N ASP A 165 17.86 22.95 12.46
CA ASP A 165 18.09 24.22 11.76
C ASP A 165 19.58 24.43 11.43
N TRP A 166 20.47 24.12 12.37
CA TRP A 166 21.90 24.24 12.15
C TRP A 166 22.46 23.17 11.20
N GLY A 167 22.02 21.92 11.37
CA GLY A 167 22.40 20.80 10.52
C GLY A 167 21.70 20.79 9.15
N ARG A 168 20.74 21.70 8.93
CA ARG A 168 19.89 21.81 7.73
C ARG A 168 19.24 20.50 7.32
N SER A 169 18.84 19.68 8.28
CA SER A 169 18.14 18.42 8.03
C SER A 169 16.72 18.47 8.56
N ALA A 170 15.80 17.85 7.82
CA ALA A 170 14.44 17.63 8.29
C ALA A 170 14.10 16.14 8.18
N SER A 171 13.25 15.70 9.08
CA SER A 171 12.66 14.36 9.08
C SER A 171 11.17 14.46 9.32
N TRP A 172 10.44 13.50 8.79
CA TRP A 172 9.01 13.41 8.99
C TRP A 172 8.58 11.96 9.05
N GLY A 173 7.45 11.73 9.72
CA GLY A 173 6.81 10.44 9.82
C GLY A 173 5.30 10.60 9.78
N VAL A 174 4.59 9.68 9.13
CA VAL A 174 3.13 9.60 9.12
C VAL A 174 2.73 8.16 9.39
N GLU A 175 1.86 7.98 10.37
CA GLU A 175 1.27 6.70 10.74
C GLU A 175 -0.19 6.70 10.31
N LEU A 176 -0.60 5.65 9.59
CA LEU A 176 -1.93 5.49 9.02
C LEU A 176 -2.48 4.10 9.38
N GLU A 177 -3.80 4.02 9.56
CA GLU A 177 -4.51 2.76 9.81
C GLU A 177 -5.61 2.55 8.78
N GLU A 178 -5.62 1.40 8.11
CA GLU A 178 -6.64 1.06 7.10
C GLU A 178 -8.04 0.93 7.71
N VAL A 179 -9.04 1.46 7.01
CA VAL A 179 -10.49 1.36 7.36
C VAL A 179 -11.26 0.44 6.46
#